data_AF-A0A5R9KYH0-F1
#
_entry.id   AF-A0A5R9KYH0-F1
#
_cell.length_a   1.000
_cell.length_b   1.000
_cell.length_c   1.000
_cell.angle_alpha   90.00
_cell.angle_beta   90.00
_cell.angle_gamma   90.00
#
_symmetry.space_group_name_H-M   'P 1'
#
loop_
_entity.id
_entity.type
_entity.pdbx_description
1 polymer ?
#
loop_
_entity_poly.entity_id
_entity_poly.type
_entity_poly.pdbx_seq_one_letter_code
_entity_poly.pdbx_strand_id
1 'polypeptide(L)'
;MKTAKNKTAAKKQITEQDGEKLKELLVDGLKDIYWAEKNLAKALVKMSKNATSEELKSAFDLHKTQTDEHAVTLEKVFEIVGEKAQAKKCAAMEGLIEEANEIIESTDKGTMVRDCGLIMAAQKVEHYEMASYGTLRNIARTLGYEDAAGLLQQTLDQEGETDHLLTDLAESYVNEEASVE
;
A
#
# COMPACT_ATOMS: atom_id res chain seq x y z
N MET A 1 34.00 -34.10 24.19
CA MET A 1 33.59 -32.82 23.59
C MET A 1 32.14 -32.93 23.16
N LYS A 2 31.30 -31.98 23.58
CA LYS A 2 29.84 -32.02 23.54
C LYS A 2 29.33 -31.83 22.11
N THR A 3 28.57 -32.78 21.60
CA THR A 3 27.74 -32.64 20.40
C THR A 3 26.61 -31.64 20.68
N ALA A 4 26.63 -30.50 20.01
CA ALA A 4 25.56 -29.51 20.05
C ALA A 4 24.32 -30.09 19.35
N LYS A 5 23.23 -30.26 20.11
CA LYS A 5 21.91 -30.60 19.57
C LYS A 5 21.37 -29.38 18.83
N ASN A 6 21.19 -29.51 17.52
CA ASN A 6 20.48 -28.55 16.69
C ASN A 6 19.01 -28.54 17.14
N LYS A 7 18.57 -27.49 17.84
CA LYS A 7 17.16 -27.28 18.17
C LYS A 7 16.49 -26.66 16.96
N THR A 8 15.89 -27.49 16.11
CA THR A 8 14.84 -27.02 15.19
C THR A 8 13.77 -26.36 16.05
N ALA A 9 13.55 -25.05 15.89
CA ALA A 9 12.46 -24.37 16.56
C ALA A 9 11.16 -25.08 16.15
N ALA A 10 10.49 -25.72 17.11
CA ALA A 10 9.20 -26.34 16.86
C ALA A 10 8.24 -25.24 16.38
N LYS A 11 7.69 -25.36 15.16
CA LYS A 11 6.57 -24.53 14.71
C LYS A 11 5.46 -24.71 15.74
N LYS A 12 5.16 -23.66 16.50
CA LYS A 12 4.04 -23.66 17.44
C LYS A 12 2.78 -23.90 16.59
N GLN A 13 2.10 -25.02 16.81
CA GLN A 13 0.85 -25.30 16.10
C GLN A 13 -0.18 -24.26 16.53
N ILE A 14 -0.86 -23.66 15.55
CA ILE A 14 -1.95 -22.71 15.76
C ILE A 14 -3.13 -23.50 16.32
N THR A 15 -3.66 -23.06 17.46
CA THR A 15 -4.86 -23.68 18.02
C THR A 15 -6.09 -23.26 17.21
N GLU A 16 -7.18 -24.00 17.31
CA GLU A 16 -8.45 -23.63 16.66
C GLU A 16 -8.89 -22.21 17.05
N GLN A 17 -8.78 -21.86 18.34
CA GLN A 17 -9.07 -20.52 18.86
C GLN A 17 -8.14 -19.44 18.30
N ASP A 18 -6.85 -19.73 18.12
CA ASP A 18 -5.92 -18.79 17.48
C ASP A 18 -6.28 -18.57 16.00
N GLY A 19 -6.73 -19.63 15.31
CA GLY A 19 -7.19 -19.57 13.92
C GLY A 19 -8.42 -18.68 13.73
N GLU A 20 -9.43 -18.79 14.59
CA GLU A 20 -10.61 -17.93 14.56
C GLU A 20 -10.26 -16.46 14.74
N LYS A 21 -9.44 -16.13 15.75
CA LYS A 21 -8.99 -14.75 16.01
C LYS A 21 -8.11 -14.19 14.89
N LEU A 22 -7.26 -15.03 14.29
CA LEU A 22 -6.48 -14.63 13.13
C LEU A 22 -7.36 -14.37 11.91
N LYS A 23 -8.45 -15.15 11.72
CA LYS A 23 -9.42 -14.88 10.67
C LYS A 23 -10.14 -13.56 10.92
N GLU A 24 -10.60 -13.29 12.14
CA GLU A 24 -11.20 -12.00 12.50
C GLU A 24 -10.24 -10.83 12.18
N LEU A 25 -8.97 -10.97 12.56
CA LEU A 25 -7.94 -9.97 12.29
C LEU A 25 -7.68 -9.78 10.79
N LEU A 26 -7.61 -10.87 10.02
CA LEU A 26 -7.49 -10.81 8.56
C LEU A 26 -8.66 -10.04 7.95
N VAL A 27 -9.88 -10.39 8.34
CA VAL A 27 -11.10 -9.77 7.79
C VAL A 27 -11.18 -8.30 8.14
N ASP A 28 -10.86 -7.92 9.38
CA ASP A 28 -10.83 -6.51 9.77
C ASP A 28 -9.77 -5.71 9.01
N GLY A 29 -8.59 -6.28 8.79
CA GLY A 29 -7.56 -5.66 7.97
C GLY A 29 -7.92 -5.57 6.49
N LEU A 30 -8.60 -6.57 5.92
CA LEU A 30 -9.13 -6.50 4.55
C LEU A 30 -10.17 -5.37 4.41
N LYS A 31 -11.03 -5.16 5.41
CA LYS A 31 -12.02 -4.07 5.40
C LYS A 31 -11.36 -2.70 5.47
N ASP A 32 -10.25 -2.59 6.20
CA ASP A 32 -9.46 -1.37 6.36
C ASP A 32 -8.75 -1.01 5.05
N ILE A 33 -7.98 -1.94 4.47
CA ILE A 33 -7.26 -1.70 3.22
C ILE A 33 -8.22 -1.51 2.03
N TYR A 34 -9.35 -2.21 1.99
CA TYR A 34 -10.38 -1.98 0.96
C TYR A 34 -10.99 -0.58 1.04
N TRP A 35 -11.10 0.00 2.24
CA TRP A 35 -11.48 1.40 2.34
C TRP A 35 -10.36 2.32 1.88
N ALA A 36 -9.11 1.99 2.23
CA ALA A 36 -7.93 2.77 1.87
C ALA A 36 -7.85 2.94 0.35
N GLU A 37 -7.83 1.85 -0.42
CA GLU A 37 -7.80 1.83 -1.90
C GLU A 37 -8.85 2.76 -2.51
N LYS A 38 -10.12 2.60 -2.10
CA LYS A 38 -11.24 3.36 -2.66
C LYS A 38 -11.18 4.86 -2.39
N ASN A 39 -10.51 5.27 -1.32
CA ASN A 39 -10.33 6.67 -0.99
C ASN A 39 -9.04 7.23 -1.59
N LEU A 40 -7.99 6.42 -1.65
CA LEU A 40 -6.73 6.75 -2.31
C LEU A 40 -6.94 7.05 -3.80
N ALA A 41 -7.76 6.27 -4.51
CA ALA A 41 -8.07 6.51 -5.92
C ALA A 41 -8.58 7.94 -6.19
N LYS A 42 -9.32 8.54 -5.24
CA LYS A 42 -9.79 9.94 -5.35
C LYS A 42 -8.68 10.95 -5.04
N ALA A 43 -7.84 10.64 -4.05
CA ALA A 43 -6.69 11.46 -3.70
C ALA A 43 -5.69 11.52 -4.86
N LEU A 44 -5.41 10.41 -5.52
CA LEU A 44 -4.50 10.32 -6.66
C LEU A 44 -4.95 11.21 -7.83
N VAL A 45 -6.26 11.27 -8.13
CA VAL A 45 -6.79 12.24 -9.12
C VAL A 45 -6.51 13.69 -8.72
N LYS A 46 -6.57 14.02 -7.42
CA LYS A 46 -6.26 15.37 -6.93
C LYS A 46 -4.76 15.63 -6.99
N MET A 47 -3.92 14.66 -6.65
CA MET A 47 -2.45 14.76 -6.70
C MET A 47 -1.97 14.93 -8.14
N SER A 48 -2.44 14.10 -9.08
CA SER A 48 -2.20 14.24 -10.53
C SER A 48 -2.52 15.66 -11.02
N LYS A 49 -3.70 16.19 -10.71
CA LYS A 49 -4.08 17.57 -11.11
C LYS A 49 -3.20 18.68 -10.53
N ASN A 50 -2.47 18.41 -9.45
CA ASN A 50 -1.63 19.38 -8.76
C ASN A 50 -0.14 19.15 -8.96
N ALA A 51 0.26 18.04 -9.58
CA ALA A 51 1.61 17.81 -10.06
C ALA A 51 1.93 18.72 -11.25
N THR A 52 3.21 19.02 -11.42
CA THR A 52 3.71 19.97 -12.43
C THR A 52 4.26 19.23 -13.63
N SER A 53 5.15 18.27 -13.41
CA SER A 53 5.71 17.42 -14.48
C SER A 53 4.68 16.47 -15.08
N GLU A 54 4.88 16.10 -16.34
CA GLU A 54 4.02 15.12 -17.02
C GLU A 54 4.31 13.70 -16.53
N GLU A 55 5.55 13.44 -16.13
CA GLU A 55 6.02 12.18 -15.57
C GLU A 55 5.33 11.87 -14.24
N LEU A 56 5.27 12.84 -13.31
CA LEU A 56 4.60 12.65 -12.02
C LEU A 56 3.08 12.52 -12.17
N LYS A 57 2.47 13.31 -13.08
CA LYS A 57 1.05 13.14 -13.42
C LYS A 57 0.76 11.72 -13.92
N SER A 58 1.58 11.24 -14.84
CA SER A 58 1.45 9.91 -15.42
C SER A 58 1.61 8.81 -14.38
N ALA A 59 2.55 8.98 -13.43
CA ALA A 59 2.72 8.05 -12.31
C ALA A 59 1.46 7.99 -11.43
N PHE A 60 0.86 9.14 -11.07
CA PHE A 60 -0.38 9.16 -10.29
C PHE A 60 -1.59 8.61 -11.05
N ASP A 61 -1.70 8.87 -12.35
CA ASP A 61 -2.79 8.34 -13.18
C ASP A 61 -2.68 6.81 -13.37
N LEU A 62 -1.45 6.30 -13.52
CA LEU A 62 -1.17 4.87 -13.53
C LEU A 62 -1.53 4.24 -12.19
N HIS A 63 -1.02 4.80 -11.09
CA HIS A 63 -1.26 4.28 -9.75
C HIS A 63 -2.76 4.26 -9.45
N LYS A 64 -3.50 5.31 -9.80
CA LYS A 64 -4.96 5.37 -9.65
C LYS A 64 -5.67 4.23 -10.40
N THR A 65 -5.13 3.80 -11.53
CA THR A 65 -5.68 2.68 -12.29
C THR A 65 -5.40 1.35 -11.58
N GLN A 66 -4.17 1.18 -11.07
CA GLN A 66 -3.79 0.02 -10.27
C GLN A 66 -4.63 -0.09 -8.98
N THR A 67 -4.77 1.00 -8.21
CA THR A 67 -5.60 1.09 -6.99
C THR A 67 -7.06 0.65 -7.24
N ASP A 68 -7.65 1.05 -8.37
CA ASP A 68 -9.00 0.59 -8.74
C ASP A 68 -9.05 -0.94 -9.00
N GLU A 69 -8.01 -1.50 -9.62
CA GLU A 69 -7.86 -2.95 -9.85
C GLU A 69 -7.58 -3.71 -8.55
N HIS A 70 -6.83 -3.10 -7.62
CA HIS A 70 -6.55 -3.65 -6.30
C HIS A 70 -7.83 -3.76 -5.46
N ALA A 71 -8.69 -2.73 -5.51
CA ALA A 71 -10.00 -2.79 -4.86
C ALA A 71 -10.85 -3.97 -5.40
N VAL A 72 -10.85 -4.21 -6.72
CA VAL A 72 -11.52 -5.38 -7.32
C VAL A 72 -10.84 -6.70 -6.92
N THR A 73 -9.53 -6.70 -6.77
CA THR A 73 -8.76 -7.86 -6.30
C THR A 73 -9.11 -8.21 -4.86
N LEU A 74 -9.26 -7.22 -3.99
CA LEU A 74 -9.72 -7.39 -2.61
C LEU A 74 -11.14 -7.97 -2.53
N GLU A 75 -12.04 -7.61 -3.46
CA GLU A 75 -13.37 -8.22 -3.53
C GLU A 75 -13.29 -9.74 -3.75
N LYS A 76 -12.38 -10.21 -4.61
CA LYS A 76 -12.11 -11.64 -4.79
C LYS A 76 -11.49 -12.27 -3.54
N VAL A 77 -10.60 -11.56 -2.86
CA VAL A 77 -10.01 -12.02 -1.59
C VAL A 77 -11.09 -12.21 -0.52
N PHE A 78 -12.04 -11.28 -0.40
CA PHE A 78 -13.21 -11.41 0.48
C PHE A 78 -14.02 -12.67 0.18
N GLU A 79 -14.30 -12.93 -1.11
CA GLU A 79 -15.01 -14.14 -1.54
C GLU A 79 -14.26 -15.43 -1.13
N ILE A 80 -12.94 -15.48 -1.33
CA ILE A 80 -12.11 -16.64 -0.98
C ILE A 80 -12.14 -16.92 0.53
N VAL A 81 -12.13 -15.89 1.37
CA VAL A 81 -12.17 -16.05 2.84
C VAL A 81 -13.60 -16.26 3.37
N GLY A 82 -14.60 -16.27 2.49
CA GLY A 82 -16.01 -16.51 2.80
C GLY A 82 -16.70 -15.32 3.48
N GLU A 83 -16.26 -14.10 3.19
CA GLU A 83 -16.79 -12.87 3.77
C GLU A 83 -17.35 -11.95 2.69
N LYS A 84 -18.28 -11.07 3.07
CA LYS A 84 -18.76 -10.02 2.15
C LYS A 84 -17.78 -8.85 2.16
N ALA A 85 -17.40 -8.38 0.97
CA ALA A 85 -16.63 -7.16 0.83
C ALA A 85 -17.35 -5.97 1.48
N GLN A 86 -16.66 -5.35 2.45
CA GLN A 86 -17.18 -4.22 3.20
C GLN A 86 -16.03 -3.27 3.52
N ALA A 87 -16.19 -2.00 3.22
CA ALA A 87 -15.21 -0.99 3.60
C ALA A 87 -15.42 -0.56 5.06
N LYS A 88 -14.35 -0.50 5.83
CA LYS A 88 -14.31 0.11 7.17
C LYS A 88 -13.31 1.25 7.13
N LYS A 89 -13.71 2.42 7.63
CA LYS A 89 -12.88 3.63 7.59
C LYS A 89 -11.48 3.36 8.17
N CYS A 90 -10.46 3.59 7.35
CA CYS A 90 -9.06 3.52 7.74
C CYS A 90 -8.57 4.90 8.17
N ALA A 91 -8.35 5.07 9.48
CA ALA A 91 -7.86 6.34 10.02
C ALA A 91 -6.41 6.64 9.60
N ALA A 92 -5.59 5.61 9.35
CA ALA A 92 -4.21 5.78 8.90
C ALA A 92 -4.18 6.35 7.48
N MET A 93 -4.87 5.71 6.53
CA MET A 93 -4.96 6.20 5.16
C MET A 93 -5.63 7.57 5.07
N GLU A 94 -6.67 7.83 5.88
CA GLU A 94 -7.27 9.17 5.94
C GLU A 94 -6.23 10.24 6.32
N GLY A 95 -5.41 9.97 7.33
CA GLY A 95 -4.34 10.90 7.74
C GLY A 95 -3.29 11.11 6.66
N LEU A 96 -2.88 10.06 5.94
CA LEU A 96 -1.90 10.15 4.85
C LEU A 96 -2.45 10.94 3.65
N ILE A 97 -3.71 10.73 3.29
CA ILE A 97 -4.40 11.51 2.26
C ILE A 97 -4.49 12.98 2.67
N GLU A 98 -4.75 13.25 3.95
CA GLU A 98 -4.80 14.62 4.45
C GLU A 98 -3.42 15.29 4.40
N GLU A 99 -2.35 14.57 4.71
CA GLU A 99 -0.99 15.08 4.54
C GLU A 99 -0.72 15.51 3.08
N ALA A 100 -1.13 14.70 2.10
CA ALA A 100 -1.05 15.06 0.69
C ALA A 100 -1.88 16.32 0.35
N ASN A 101 -3.05 16.50 0.97
CA ASN A 101 -3.87 17.70 0.80
C ASN A 101 -3.17 18.94 1.38
N GLU A 102 -2.61 18.84 2.58
CA GLU A 102 -1.89 19.92 3.24
C GLU A 102 -0.68 20.37 2.41
N ILE A 103 0.03 19.45 1.77
CA ILE A 103 1.13 19.78 0.85
C ILE A 103 0.63 20.59 -0.35
N ILE A 104 -0.50 20.21 -0.95
CA ILE A 104 -1.09 20.96 -2.08
C ILE A 104 -1.49 22.38 -1.66
N GLU A 105 -1.93 22.57 -0.41
CA GLU A 105 -2.37 23.86 0.12
C GLU A 105 -1.21 24.75 0.59
N SER A 106 -0.14 24.16 1.10
CA SER A 106 1.00 24.87 1.70
C SER A 106 2.16 25.16 0.74
N THR A 107 2.17 24.55 -0.45
CA THR A 107 3.19 24.78 -1.49
C THR A 107 2.65 25.61 -2.64
N ASP A 108 3.50 26.33 -3.36
CA ASP A 108 3.09 27.10 -4.53
C ASP A 108 2.79 26.22 -5.74
N LYS A 109 1.75 26.56 -6.50
CA LYS A 109 1.33 25.82 -7.70
C LYS A 109 2.39 25.88 -8.80
N GLY A 110 2.66 24.74 -9.42
CA GLY A 110 3.57 24.65 -10.57
C GLY A 110 5.04 24.70 -10.18
N THR A 111 5.37 24.40 -8.91
CA THR A 111 6.74 24.42 -8.40
C THR A 111 7.28 23.02 -8.19
N MET A 112 8.59 22.86 -8.35
CA MET A 112 9.29 21.63 -7.99
C MET A 112 9.08 21.26 -6.51
N VAL A 113 9.02 22.24 -5.61
CA VAL A 113 8.76 22.02 -4.18
C VAL A 113 7.43 21.30 -3.96
N ARG A 114 6.39 21.65 -4.74
CA ARG A 114 5.11 20.94 -4.72
C ARG A 114 5.26 19.49 -5.18
N ASP A 115 5.93 19.25 -6.30
CA ASP A 115 6.10 17.90 -6.85
C ASP A 115 6.90 17.01 -5.89
N CYS A 116 7.99 17.51 -5.28
CA CYS A 116 8.74 16.80 -4.24
C CYS A 116 7.87 16.47 -3.02
N GLY A 117 7.03 17.42 -2.59
CA GLY A 117 6.08 17.18 -1.50
C GLY A 117 5.06 16.10 -1.84
N LEU A 118 4.50 16.13 -3.06
CA LEU A 118 3.55 15.14 -3.53
C LEU A 118 4.17 13.73 -3.58
N ILE A 119 5.40 13.62 -4.08
CA ILE A 119 6.15 12.35 -4.09
C ILE A 119 6.36 11.86 -2.66
N MET A 120 6.81 12.73 -1.75
CA MET A 120 7.00 12.38 -0.34
C MET A 120 5.72 11.84 0.32
N ALA A 121 4.57 12.46 0.08
CA ALA A 121 3.29 11.97 0.60
C ALA A 121 2.88 10.63 -0.04
N ALA A 122 3.08 10.47 -1.35
CA ALA A 122 2.78 9.25 -2.07
C ALA A 122 3.62 8.06 -1.56
N GLN A 123 4.92 8.23 -1.36
CA GLN A 123 5.77 7.16 -0.81
C GLN A 123 5.34 6.73 0.60
N LYS A 124 4.85 7.65 1.43
CA LYS A 124 4.29 7.28 2.75
C LYS A 124 3.03 6.43 2.61
N VAL A 125 2.20 6.69 1.60
CA VAL A 125 1.05 5.86 1.23
C VAL A 125 1.54 4.47 0.81
N GLU A 126 2.48 4.37 -0.14
CA GLU A 126 3.03 3.08 -0.59
C GLU A 126 3.57 2.25 0.58
N HIS A 127 4.37 2.85 1.46
CA HIS A 127 4.94 2.16 2.61
C HIS A 127 3.88 1.63 3.58
N TYR A 128 2.77 2.37 3.77
CA TYR A 128 1.64 1.89 4.55
C TYR A 128 0.95 0.71 3.88
N GLU A 129 0.72 0.76 2.56
CA GLU A 129 0.07 -0.31 1.81
C GLU A 129 0.93 -1.56 1.74
N MET A 130 2.24 -1.42 1.47
CA MET A 130 3.20 -2.51 1.50
C MET A 130 3.23 -3.23 2.86
N ALA A 131 3.22 -2.47 3.96
CA ALA A 131 3.17 -3.04 5.30
C ALA A 131 1.86 -3.80 5.55
N SER A 132 0.74 -3.25 5.08
CA SER A 132 -0.60 -3.81 5.22
C SER A 132 -0.73 -5.11 4.40
N TYR A 133 -0.47 -5.06 3.09
CA TYR A 133 -0.53 -6.22 2.21
C TYR A 133 0.45 -7.32 2.60
N GLY A 134 1.68 -6.97 2.98
CA GLY A 134 2.67 -7.95 3.46
C GLY A 134 2.19 -8.70 4.71
N THR A 135 1.52 -8.00 5.62
CA THR A 135 0.94 -8.60 6.83
C THR A 135 -0.27 -9.46 6.51
N LEU A 136 -1.23 -8.94 5.74
CA LEU A 136 -2.46 -9.65 5.36
C LEU A 136 -2.14 -10.92 4.57
N ARG A 137 -1.21 -10.85 3.61
CA ARG A 137 -0.71 -12.01 2.86
C ARG A 137 -0.18 -13.10 3.80
N ASN A 138 0.63 -12.72 4.80
CA ASN A 138 1.19 -13.69 5.74
C ASN A 138 0.12 -14.33 6.62
N ILE A 139 -0.88 -13.57 7.06
CA ILE A 139 -2.00 -14.09 7.84
C ILE A 139 -2.85 -15.04 6.97
N ALA A 140 -3.15 -14.66 5.72
CA ALA A 140 -3.88 -15.50 4.77
C ALA A 140 -3.18 -16.86 4.54
N ARG A 141 -1.86 -16.88 4.30
CA ARG A 141 -1.08 -18.13 4.21
C ARG A 141 -1.16 -18.95 5.50
N THR A 142 -1.06 -18.27 6.64
CA THR A 142 -1.10 -18.91 7.95
C THR A 142 -2.43 -19.63 8.21
N LEU A 143 -3.52 -19.09 7.68
CA LEU A 143 -4.86 -19.68 7.75
C LEU A 143 -5.16 -20.68 6.62
N GLY A 144 -4.23 -20.90 5.69
CA GLY A 144 -4.38 -21.81 4.55
C GLY A 144 -5.12 -21.22 3.35
N TYR A 145 -5.36 -19.91 3.31
CA TYR A 145 -5.96 -19.21 2.16
C TYR A 145 -4.88 -18.87 1.11
N GLU A 146 -4.31 -19.89 0.48
CA GLU A 146 -3.18 -19.71 -0.46
C GLU A 146 -3.55 -18.87 -1.69
N ASP A 147 -4.75 -19.04 -2.25
CA ASP A 147 -5.21 -18.24 -3.40
C ASP A 147 -5.35 -16.75 -3.03
N ALA A 148 -5.92 -16.46 -1.85
CA ALA A 148 -6.00 -15.10 -1.33
C ALA A 148 -4.61 -14.51 -1.08
N ALA A 149 -3.69 -15.30 -0.52
CA ALA A 149 -2.30 -14.86 -0.34
C ALA A 149 -1.59 -14.59 -1.66
N GLY A 150 -1.87 -15.35 -2.72
CA GLY A 150 -1.36 -15.09 -4.07
C GLY A 150 -1.81 -13.73 -4.59
N LEU A 151 -3.11 -13.43 -4.46
CA LEU A 151 -3.67 -12.13 -4.87
C LEU A 151 -3.09 -10.96 -4.06
N LEU A 152 -2.98 -11.11 -2.74
CA LEU A 152 -2.39 -10.09 -1.86
C LEU A 152 -0.90 -9.87 -2.14
N GLN A 153 -0.17 -10.91 -2.57
CA GLN A 153 1.22 -10.79 -3.00
C GLN A 153 1.33 -10.00 -4.31
N GLN A 154 0.45 -10.26 -5.27
CA GLN A 154 0.44 -9.54 -6.54
C GLN A 154 0.25 -8.03 -6.31
N THR A 155 -0.69 -7.64 -5.44
CA THR A 155 -0.88 -6.23 -5.08
C THR A 155 0.35 -5.67 -4.39
N LEU A 156 0.90 -6.37 -3.40
CA LEU A 156 2.14 -5.96 -2.72
C LEU A 156 3.30 -5.70 -3.69
N ASP A 157 3.47 -6.54 -4.70
CA ASP A 157 4.54 -6.38 -5.69
C ASP A 157 4.31 -5.12 -6.53
N GLN A 158 3.06 -4.83 -6.91
CA GLN A 158 2.70 -3.61 -7.64
C GLN A 158 2.93 -2.34 -6.80
N GLU A 159 2.60 -2.33 -5.50
CA GLU A 159 2.93 -1.16 -4.64
C GLU A 159 4.44 -0.97 -4.51
N GLY A 160 5.21 -2.06 -4.44
CA GLY A 160 6.66 -1.98 -4.44
C GLY A 160 7.22 -1.39 -5.74
N GLU A 161 6.65 -1.75 -6.89
CA GLU A 161 7.00 -1.15 -8.19
C GLU A 161 6.65 0.34 -8.24
N THR A 162 5.50 0.75 -7.69
CA THR A 162 5.08 2.15 -7.58
C THR A 162 6.04 2.97 -6.71
N ASP A 163 6.42 2.48 -5.53
CA ASP A 163 7.38 3.17 -4.65
C ASP A 163 8.76 3.35 -5.31
N HIS A 164 9.21 2.33 -6.04
CA HIS A 164 10.44 2.42 -6.83
C HIS A 164 10.34 3.50 -7.92
N LEU A 165 9.22 3.55 -8.66
CA LEU A 165 8.99 4.60 -9.66
C LEU A 165 8.99 5.99 -9.03
N LEU A 166 8.36 6.16 -7.87
CA LEU A 166 8.34 7.43 -7.13
C LEU A 166 9.74 7.84 -6.64
N THR A 167 10.56 6.87 -6.23
CA THR A 167 11.97 7.10 -5.87
C THR A 167 12.77 7.58 -7.07
N ASP A 168 12.64 6.93 -8.23
CA ASP A 168 13.34 7.34 -9.46
C ASP A 168 12.94 8.76 -9.87
N LEU A 169 11.64 9.10 -9.74
CA LEU A 169 11.16 10.46 -9.97
C LEU A 169 11.77 11.45 -8.98
N ALA A 170 11.82 11.15 -7.69
CA ALA A 170 12.44 12.02 -6.69
C ALA A 170 13.93 12.28 -7.00
N GLU A 171 14.68 11.23 -7.37
CA GLU A 171 16.08 11.36 -7.74
C GLU A 171 16.28 12.19 -9.02
N SER A 172 15.38 12.07 -9.99
CA SER A 172 15.44 12.86 -11.23
C SER A 172 15.36 14.37 -10.95
N TYR A 173 14.50 14.81 -10.02
CA TYR A 173 14.41 16.22 -9.61
C TYR A 173 15.69 16.74 -8.96
N VAL A 174 16.28 15.95 -8.07
CA VAL A 174 17.54 16.31 -7.38
C VAL A 174 18.68 16.45 -8.39
N ASN A 175 18.74 15.54 -9.37
CA ASN A 175 19.78 15.54 -10.39
C ASN A 175 19.61 16.67 -11.42
N GLU A 176 18.37 17.04 -11.76
CA GLU A 176 18.13 18.21 -12.59
C GLU A 176 18.62 19.48 -11.91
N GLU A 177 18.32 19.70 -10.62
CA GLU A 177 18.78 20.86 -9.85
C GLU A 177 20.32 20.92 -9.74
N ALA A 178 20.97 19.80 -9.46
CA ALA A 178 22.44 19.70 -9.39
C ALA A 178 23.15 20.00 -10.73
N SER A 179 22.43 19.95 -11.85
CA SER A 179 22.97 20.28 -13.18
C SER A 179 22.82 21.76 -13.56
N VAL A 180 22.08 22.55 -12.77
CA VAL A 180 21.85 23.99 -12.99
C VAL A 180 22.73 24.88 -12.10
N GLU A 181 23.45 24.32 -11.12
CA GLU A 181 24.52 25.00 -10.35
C GLU A 181 25.88 24.97 -11.06
#